data_AF-A0A816HTY7-F1
#
_entry.id   AF-A0A816HTY7-F1
#
_cell.length_a   1.000
_cell.length_b   1.000
_cell.length_c   1.000
_cell.angle_alpha   90.00
_cell.angle_beta   90.00
_cell.angle_gamma   90.00
#
_symmetry.space_group_name_H-M   'P 1'
#
loop_
_entity.id
_entity.type
_entity.pdbx_description
1 polymer ?
#
loop_
_entity_poly.entity_id
_entity_poly.type
_entity_poly.pdbx_seq_one_letter_code
_entity_poly.pdbx_strand_id
1 'polypeptide(L)'
;MLNCALREQEFDAIIRIAFFICDLHRHIEQVHLEQFKECQKEFIVYRGQSMTPEQFEKLKKSKGGLMSFNSFLSTSIEENVGLQFAEKALSGDPSAAIKKMKAKFYS
;
A
#
# COMPACT_ATOMS: atom_id res chain seq x y z
N MET A 1 -2.54 -5.80 -12.18
CA MET A 1 -3.11 -4.90 -13.20
C MET A 1 -3.57 -3.57 -12.61
N LEU A 2 -4.52 -3.52 -11.68
CA LEU A 2 -5.06 -2.26 -11.11
C LEU A 2 -4.01 -1.36 -10.43
N ASN A 3 -3.33 -1.87 -9.40
CA ASN A 3 -2.29 -1.09 -8.70
C ASN A 3 -1.08 -0.77 -9.58
N CYS A 4 -0.90 -1.49 -10.69
CA CYS A 4 0.12 -1.16 -11.68
C CYS A 4 -0.35 0.03 -12.52
N ALA A 5 -1.55 -0.02 -13.10
CA ALA A 5 -2.12 1.07 -13.88
C ALA A 5 -2.19 2.38 -13.09
N LEU A 6 -2.58 2.32 -11.82
CA LEU A 6 -2.59 3.49 -10.94
C LEU A 6 -1.19 4.06 -10.64
N ARG A 7 -0.18 3.20 -10.52
CA ARG A 7 1.20 3.61 -10.22
C ARG A 7 1.88 4.22 -11.44
N GLU A 8 1.69 3.60 -12.61
CA GLU A 8 2.24 4.06 -13.89
C GLU A 8 1.35 5.14 -14.56
N GLN A 9 0.21 5.47 -13.96
CA GLN A 9 -0.77 6.44 -14.47
C GLN A 9 -1.27 6.12 -15.89
N GLU A 10 -1.50 4.84 -16.17
CA GLU A 10 -2.03 4.34 -17.45
C GLU A 10 -3.52 4.66 -17.58
N PHE A 11 -3.83 5.87 -18.03
CA PHE A 11 -5.21 6.40 -18.03
C PHE A 11 -6.21 5.53 -18.79
N ASP A 12 -5.82 4.96 -19.93
CA ASP A 12 -6.69 4.06 -20.70
C ASP A 12 -7.05 2.80 -19.91
N ALA A 13 -6.09 2.24 -19.18
CA ALA A 13 -6.32 1.09 -18.31
C ALA A 13 -7.18 1.49 -17.10
N ILE A 14 -6.93 2.65 -16.50
CA ILE A 14 -7.70 3.20 -15.38
C ILE A 14 -9.17 3.39 -15.78
N ILE A 15 -9.45 4.00 -16.94
CA ILE A 15 -10.81 4.22 -17.44
C ILE A 15 -11.55 2.89 -17.64
N ARG A 16 -10.88 1.89 -18.21
CA ARG A 16 -11.46 0.55 -18.43
C ARG A 16 -11.82 -0.17 -17.13
N ILE A 17 -11.12 0.08 -16.04
CA ILE A 17 -11.35 -0.54 -14.73
C ILE A 17 -11.99 0.43 -13.72
N ALA A 18 -12.43 1.61 -14.17
CA ALA A 18 -12.88 2.69 -13.29
C ALA A 18 -14.06 2.26 -12.41
N PHE A 19 -14.99 1.48 -12.96
CA PHE A 19 -16.12 0.94 -12.20
C PHE A 19 -15.63 0.13 -10.98
N PHE A 20 -14.63 -0.72 -11.17
CA PHE A 20 -14.07 -1.54 -10.09
C PHE A 20 -13.29 -0.69 -9.09
N ILE A 21 -12.56 0.34 -9.54
CA ILE A 21 -11.88 1.28 -8.64
C ILE A 21 -12.92 2.00 -7.75
N CYS A 22 -14.03 2.47 -8.34
CA CYS A 22 -15.11 3.12 -7.59
C CYS A 22 -15.74 2.18 -6.57
N ASP A 23 -16.02 0.94 -6.95
CA ASP A 23 -16.64 -0.05 -6.05
C ASP A 23 -15.69 -0.46 -4.93
N LEU A 24 -14.41 -0.68 -5.24
CA LEU A 24 -13.38 -0.97 -4.24
C LEU A 24 -13.24 0.19 -3.24
N HIS A 25 -13.21 1.42 -3.73
CA HIS A 25 -13.14 2.61 -2.88
C HIS A 25 -14.34 2.69 -1.91
N ARG A 26 -15.56 2.58 -2.45
CA ARG A 26 -16.79 2.63 -1.63
C ARG A 26 -16.81 1.51 -0.58
N HIS A 27 -16.37 0.32 -0.94
CA HIS A 27 -16.32 -0.80 0.00
C HIS A 27 -15.29 -0.55 1.12
N ILE A 28 -14.11 0.00 0.80
CA ILE A 28 -13.12 0.40 1.81
C ILE A 28 -13.70 1.47 2.74
N GLU A 29 -14.42 2.47 2.21
CA GLU A 29 -15.09 3.48 3.05
C GLU A 29 -16.11 2.87 4.00
N GLN A 30 -16.94 1.94 3.51
CA GLN A 30 -17.94 1.24 4.34
C GLN A 30 -17.28 0.44 5.47
N VAL A 31 -16.30 -0.40 5.14
CA VAL A 31 -15.57 -1.19 6.14
C VAL A 31 -14.81 -0.28 7.10
N HIS A 32 -14.26 0.83 6.62
CA HIS A 32 -13.59 1.81 7.47
C HIS A 32 -14.56 2.42 8.50
N LEU A 33 -15.76 2.82 8.07
CA LEU A 33 -16.80 3.35 8.97
C LEU A 33 -17.22 2.32 10.02
N GLU A 34 -17.29 1.04 9.68
CA GLU A 34 -17.58 -0.05 10.63
C GLU A 34 -16.45 -0.22 11.63
N GLN A 35 -15.20 -0.29 11.17
CA GLN A 35 -14.02 -0.42 12.03
C GLN A 35 -13.84 0.78 12.97
N PHE A 36 -14.19 1.99 12.51
CA PHE A 36 -14.07 3.21 13.31
C PHE A 36 -15.08 3.31 14.45
N LYS A 37 -16.25 2.67 14.32
CA LYS A 37 -17.24 2.60 15.40
C LYS A 37 -16.72 1.82 16.59
N GLU A 38 -15.87 0.82 16.37
CA GLU A 38 -15.39 -0.07 17.43
C GLU A 38 -13.99 0.29 17.98
N CYS A 39 -13.13 0.95 17.21
CA CYS A 39 -11.75 1.19 17.66
C CYS A 39 -11.12 2.49 17.10
N GLN A 40 -11.02 3.52 17.94
CA GLN A 40 -10.21 4.73 17.67
C GLN A 40 -8.74 4.52 18.08
N LYS A 41 -8.05 3.55 17.49
CA LYS A 41 -6.64 3.30 17.83
C LYS A 41 -5.76 3.30 16.60
N GLU A 42 -4.69 4.09 16.66
CA GLU A 42 -3.58 3.97 15.73
C GLU A 42 -3.00 2.56 15.87
N PHE A 43 -2.77 1.89 14.75
CA PHE A 43 -2.13 0.58 14.74
C PHE A 43 -1.00 0.52 13.72
N ILE A 44 -0.10 -0.43 13.96
CA ILE A 44 1.06 -0.66 13.11
C ILE A 44 0.71 -1.79 12.16
N VAL A 45 1.00 -1.57 10.89
CA VAL A 45 0.90 -2.57 9.83
C VAL A 45 2.20 -2.69 9.07
N TYR A 46 2.37 -3.82 8.43
CA TYR A 46 3.55 -4.23 7.68
C TYR A 46 3.16 -4.48 6.24
N ARG A 47 4.03 -4.04 5.33
CA ARG A 47 3.90 -4.26 3.89
C ARG A 47 5.24 -4.71 3.34
N GLY A 48 5.27 -5.88 2.74
CA GLY A 48 6.38 -6.31 1.91
C GLY A 48 6.25 -5.81 0.48
N GLN A 49 7.35 -5.33 -0.09
CA GLN A 49 7.44 -5.02 -1.52
C GLN A 49 8.89 -5.12 -2.01
N SER A 50 9.06 -5.47 -3.28
CA SER A 50 10.34 -5.24 -3.96
C SER A 50 10.50 -3.75 -4.26
N MET A 51 11.75 -3.29 -4.26
CA MET A 51 12.08 -1.93 -4.66
C MET A 51 13.48 -1.90 -5.25
N THR A 52 13.65 -1.12 -6.31
CA THR A 52 14.98 -0.86 -6.85
C THR A 52 15.86 -0.13 -5.82
N PRO A 53 17.20 -0.25 -5.90
CA PRO A 53 18.11 0.52 -5.05
C PRO A 53 17.85 2.04 -5.10
N GLU A 54 17.50 2.58 -6.26
CA GLU A 54 17.19 3.99 -6.46
C GLU A 54 15.92 4.40 -5.69
N GLN A 55 14.86 3.57 -5.77
CA GLN A 55 13.64 3.77 -4.99
C GLN A 55 13.91 3.71 -3.49
N PHE A 56 14.78 2.80 -3.05
CA PHE A 56 15.16 2.68 -1.64
C PHE A 56 15.94 3.91 -1.15
N GLU A 57 16.89 4.41 -1.93
CA GLU A 57 17.64 5.62 -1.58
C GLU A 57 16.74 6.86 -1.56
N LYS A 58 15.82 6.99 -2.52
CA LYS A 58 14.80 8.05 -2.50
C LYS A 58 13.94 7.96 -1.24
N LEU A 59 13.56 6.75 -0.85
CA LEU A 59 12.77 6.52 0.37
C LEU A 59 13.54 6.95 1.63
N LYS A 60 14.83 6.59 1.75
CA LYS A 60 15.68 7.02 2.86
C LYS A 60 15.79 8.54 2.97
N LYS A 61 15.97 9.23 1.84
CA LYS A 61 16.06 10.70 1.78
C LYS A 61 14.75 11.38 2.16
N SER A 62 13.61 10.72 1.93
CA SER A 62 12.29 11.23 2.32
C SER A 62 11.91 10.97 3.79
N LYS A 63 12.80 10.40 4.60
CA LYS A 63 12.54 10.13 6.02
C LYS A 63 12.19 11.43 6.77
N GLY A 64 11.08 11.40 7.50
CA GLY A 64 10.54 12.58 8.19
C GLY A 64 9.60 13.45 7.32
N GLY A 65 9.51 13.17 6.02
CA GLY A 65 8.54 13.78 5.12
C GLY A 65 7.22 13.00 5.01
N LEU A 66 6.28 13.55 4.26
CA LEU A 66 5.02 12.89 3.90
C LEU A 66 5.22 11.96 2.71
N MET A 67 4.49 10.85 2.70
CA MET A 67 4.43 9.92 1.58
C MET A 67 2.99 9.80 1.09
N SER A 68 2.78 10.00 -0.21
CA SER A 68 1.54 9.72 -0.89
C SER A 68 1.69 8.48 -1.78
N PHE A 69 0.58 7.78 -1.99
CA PHE A 69 0.52 6.64 -2.90
C PHE A 69 -0.65 6.84 -3.85
N ASN A 70 -0.42 6.61 -5.14
CA ASN A 70 -1.47 6.67 -6.14
C ASN A 70 -2.24 5.35 -6.26
N SER A 71 -1.82 4.31 -5.53
CA SER A 71 -2.38 2.96 -5.57
C SER A 71 -2.90 2.54 -4.19
N PHE A 72 -3.85 1.61 -4.17
CA PHE A 72 -4.32 1.00 -2.92
C PHE A 72 -3.22 0.20 -2.24
N LEU A 73 -3.19 0.25 -0.91
CA LEU A 73 -2.21 -0.47 -0.10
C LEU A 73 -2.81 -1.75 0.46
N SER A 74 -2.12 -2.86 0.22
CA SER A 74 -2.32 -4.10 0.96
C SER A 74 -1.28 -4.17 2.07
N THR A 75 -1.74 -4.35 3.30
CA THR A 75 -0.92 -4.39 4.51
C THR A 75 -1.44 -5.49 5.43
N SER A 76 -0.61 -5.92 6.39
CA SER A 76 -0.99 -6.87 7.43
C SER A 76 -0.57 -6.36 8.80
N ILE A 77 -1.33 -6.67 9.85
CA ILE A 77 -0.91 -6.43 11.23
C ILE A 77 0.22 -7.39 11.61
N GLU A 78 0.25 -8.58 11.00
CA GLU A 78 1.27 -9.60 11.21
C GLU A 78 2.50 -9.32 10.35
N GLU A 79 3.64 -9.09 11.01
CA GLU A 79 4.92 -8.81 10.35
C GLU A 79 5.36 -9.96 9.43
N ASN A 80 5.17 -11.21 9.85
CA ASN A 80 5.53 -12.39 9.05
C ASN A 80 4.79 -12.43 7.70
N VAL A 81 3.52 -12.01 7.67
CA VAL A 81 2.77 -11.90 6.42
C VAL A 81 3.41 -10.84 5.52
N GLY A 82 3.80 -9.68 6.09
CA GLY A 82 4.55 -8.65 5.37
C GLY A 82 5.87 -9.18 4.79
N LEU A 83 6.63 -9.95 5.58
CA LEU A 83 7.88 -10.58 5.14
C LEU A 83 7.65 -11.55 3.97
N GLN A 84 6.64 -12.43 4.06
CA GLN A 84 6.32 -13.36 2.98
C GLN A 84 5.99 -12.64 1.66
N PHE A 85 5.35 -11.47 1.70
CA PHE A 85 5.13 -10.65 0.50
C PHE A 85 6.42 -10.06 -0.04
N ALA A 86 7.36 -9.68 0.82
CA ALA A 86 8.67 -9.20 0.40
C ALA A 86 9.48 -10.33 -0.25
N GLU A 87 9.48 -11.53 0.35
CA GLU A 87 10.16 -12.72 -0.18
C GLU A 87 9.60 -13.15 -1.54
N LYS A 88 8.28 -13.19 -1.69
CA LYS A 88 7.65 -13.49 -2.98
C LYS A 88 8.01 -12.46 -4.05
N ALA A 89 8.28 -11.21 -3.67
CA ALA A 89 8.67 -10.17 -4.60
C ALA A 89 10.15 -10.26 -5.03
N LEU A 90 10.98 -11.09 -4.36
CA LEU A 90 12.41 -11.28 -4.66
C LEU A 90 12.71 -12.23 -5.81
N SER A 91 11.73 -12.95 -6.37
CA SER A 91 11.96 -14.00 -7.37
C SER A 91 12.50 -13.51 -8.74
N GLY A 92 13.08 -12.31 -8.82
CA GLY A 92 13.71 -11.76 -10.01
C GLY A 92 14.70 -10.59 -9.80
N ASP A 93 14.79 -9.98 -8.61
CA ASP A 93 15.69 -8.84 -8.32
C ASP A 93 16.06 -8.78 -6.81
N PRO A 94 17.34 -8.66 -6.38
CA PRO A 94 17.75 -8.91 -4.99
C PRO A 94 17.33 -7.88 -3.94
N SER A 95 16.71 -6.76 -4.31
CA SER A 95 16.37 -5.69 -3.35
C SER A 95 14.90 -5.73 -2.95
N ALA A 96 14.59 -6.50 -1.91
CA ALA A 96 13.32 -6.37 -1.18
C ALA A 96 13.48 -5.51 0.05
N ALA A 97 12.42 -4.76 0.37
CA ALA A 97 12.33 -4.08 1.64
C ALA A 97 10.96 -4.29 2.26
N ILE A 98 10.98 -4.47 3.57
CA ILE A 98 9.77 -4.44 4.38
C ILE A 98 9.55 -3.00 4.82
N LYS A 99 8.36 -2.50 4.54
CA LYS A 99 7.94 -1.19 5.00
C LYS A 99 6.99 -1.36 6.18
N LYS A 100 7.43 -0.87 7.33
CA LYS A 100 6.59 -0.67 8.51
C LYS A 100 5.82 0.64 8.35
N MET A 101 4.50 0.59 8.48
CA MET A 101 3.63 1.75 8.34
C MET A 101 2.79 1.90 9.59
N LYS A 102 2.76 3.10 10.15
CA LYS A 102 1.83 3.43 11.23
C LYS A 102 0.57 4.01 10.57
N ALA A 103 -0.53 3.27 10.65
CA ALA A 103 -1.80 3.73 10.11
C ALA A 103 -2.46 4.65 11.12
N LYS A 104 -2.71 5.90 10.69
CA LYS A 104 -3.51 6.87 11.44
C LYS A 104 -4.66 7.28 10.55
N PHE A 105 -5.86 6.94 10.97
CA PHE A 105 -7.08 7.29 10.27
C PHE A 105 -7.65 8.54 10.92
N TYR A 106 -7.97 9.54 10.09
CA TYR A 106 -8.60 10.78 10.53
C TYR A 106 -10.06 10.73 10.08
N SER A 107 -10.98 11.01 11.01
CA SER A 107 -12.41 11.21 10.77
C SER A 107 -12.69 12.52 10.05
#